data_AF-A0A382Q2W1-F1
#
_entry.id   AF-A0A382Q2W1-F1
#
_cell.length_a   1.000
_cell.length_b   1.000
_cell.length_c   1.000
_cell.angle_alpha   90.00
_cell.angle_beta   90.00
_cell.angle_gamma   90.00
#
_symmetry.space_group_name_H-M   'P 1'
#
loop_
_entity.id
_entity.type
_entity.pdbx_description
1 polymer ?
#
loop_
_entity_poly.entity_id
_entity_poly.type
_entity_poly.pdbx_seq_one_letter_code
_entity_poly.pdbx_strand_id
1 'polypeptide(L)' 'MSDYKSTLNLPATDFPMKANLAHREGGLLDGWYDKDLYQQIRQRFKGNPIFV' A
#
# COMPACT_ATOMS: atom_id res chain seq x y z
N MET A 1 18.09 -22.24 30.79
CA MET A 1 17.29 -21.02 30.60
C MET A 1 16.18 -21.36 29.62
N SER A 2 14.94 -21.41 30.08
CA SER A 2 13.80 -21.84 29.27
C SER A 2 13.50 -20.80 28.19
N ASP A 3 13.34 -21.25 26.94
CA ASP A 3 13.01 -20.38 25.81
C ASP A 3 11.48 -20.18 25.74
N TYR A 4 11.00 -19.08 26.31
CA TYR A 4 9.58 -18.70 26.30
C TYR A 4 9.17 -17.96 25.03
N LYS A 5 10.11 -17.64 24.13
CA LYS A 5 9.86 -16.78 22.96
C LYS A 5 8.82 -17.37 22.00
N SER A 6 8.77 -18.69 21.89
CA SER A 6 7.81 -19.42 21.04
C SER A 6 6.39 -19.47 21.61
N THR A 7 6.20 -19.15 22.90
CA THR A 7 4.89 -19.16 23.57
C THR A 7 4.18 -17.80 23.51
N LEU A 8 4.83 -16.78 22.96
CA LEU A 8 4.31 -15.42 22.90
C LEU A 8 3.70 -15.13 21.52
N ASN A 9 2.49 -14.60 21.49
CA ASN A 9 1.83 -14.11 20.28
C ASN A 9 2.34 -12.71 19.91
N LEU A 10 3.56 -12.64 19.39
CA LEU A 10 4.17 -11.38 18.98
C LEU A 10 3.61 -10.91 17.62
N PRO A 11 3.45 -9.59 17.42
CA PRO A 11 3.04 -9.06 16.13
C PRO A 11 4.12 -9.31 15.08
N ALA A 12 3.72 -9.88 13.95
CA ALA A 12 4.56 -10.08 12.78
C ALA A 12 3.95 -9.32 11.60
N THR A 13 4.80 -8.60 10.86
CA THR A 13 4.38 -7.88 9.65
C THR A 13 5.52 -7.87 8.64
N ASP A 14 5.17 -8.06 7.37
CA ASP A 14 6.09 -7.90 6.24
C ASP A 14 6.31 -6.42 5.91
N PHE A 15 5.53 -5.52 6.53
CA PHE A 15 5.70 -4.08 6.38
C PHE A 15 7.03 -3.64 7.02
N PRO A 16 7.98 -3.11 6.24
CA PRO A 16 9.25 -2.71 6.81
C PRO A 16 9.10 -1.44 7.62
N MET A 17 9.86 -1.36 8.71
CA MET A 17 9.93 -0.14 9.51
C MET A 17 10.56 1.04 8.76
N LYS A 18 11.46 0.78 7.79
CA LYS A 18 12.09 1.83 6.97
C LYS A 18 11.33 2.00 5.66
N ALA A 19 10.96 3.23 5.34
CA ALA A 19 10.14 3.55 4.20
C ALA A 19 10.83 3.32 2.84
N ASN A 20 12.11 3.69 2.70
CA ASN A 20 12.89 3.60 1.44
C ASN A 20 12.14 4.15 0.20
N LEU A 21 11.56 5.35 0.36
CA LEU A 21 10.61 5.93 -0.59
C LEU A 21 11.18 6.13 -1.99
N ALA A 22 12.41 6.65 -2.09
CA ALA A 22 13.06 6.93 -3.38
C ALA A 22 13.12 5.71 -4.33
N HIS A 23 13.18 4.49 -3.78
CA HIS A 23 13.17 3.26 -4.56
C HIS A 23 11.75 2.70 -4.76
N ARG A 24 10.87 2.83 -3.77
CA ARG A 24 9.54 2.21 -3.76
C ARG A 24 8.48 2.98 -4.54
N GLU A 25 8.54 4.31 -4.50
CA GLU A 25 7.52 5.16 -5.12
C GLU A 25 7.47 4.98 -6.64
N GLY A 26 8.62 4.77 -7.28
CA GLY A 26 8.68 4.49 -8.73
C GLY A 26 7.83 3.29 -9.13
N GLY A 27 8.05 2.13 -8.49
CA GLY A 27 7.29 0.92 -8.80
C GLY A 27 5.80 1.01 -8.42
N LEU A 28 5.45 1.83 -7.41
CA LEU A 28 4.05 2.11 -7.08
C LEU A 28 3.36 2.91 -8.18
N LEU A 29 4.03 3.95 -8.70
CA LEU A 29 3.53 4.77 -9.80
C LEU A 29 3.34 3.93 -11.07
N ASP A 30 4.34 3.14 -11.45
CA ASP A 30 4.26 2.23 -12.60
C ASP A 30 3.05 1.29 -12.47
N GLY A 31 2.87 0.69 -11.29
CA GLY A 31 1.72 -0.17 -11.02
C GLY A 31 0.37 0.55 -11.06
N TRP A 32 0.30 1.85 -10.79
CA TRP A 32 -0.93 2.64 -10.97
C TRP A 32 -1.21 2.93 -12.44
N TYR A 33 -0.17 3.24 -13.22
CA TYR A 33 -0.29 3.47 -14.66
C TYR A 33 -0.68 2.20 -15.41
N ASP A 34 -0.05 1.07 -15.11
CA ASP A 34 -0.36 -0.23 -15.73
C ASP A 34 -1.82 -0.66 -15.50
N LYS A 35 -2.38 -0.27 -14.35
CA LYS A 35 -3.76 -0.57 -14.00
C LYS A 35 -4.75 0.48 -14.50
N ASP A 36 -4.29 1.57 -15.10
CA ASP A 36 -5.13 2.72 -15.46
C ASP A 36 -5.98 3.21 -14.26
N LEU A 37 -5.38 3.22 -13.06
CA LEU A 37 -6.09 3.41 -11.80
C LEU A 37 -6.86 4.72 -11.75
N TYR A 38 -6.29 5.78 -12.33
CA TYR A 38 -6.92 7.09 -12.39
C TYR A 38 -8.25 7.05 -13.16
N GLN A 39 -8.29 6.39 -14.32
CA GLN A 39 -9.52 6.28 -15.10
C GLN A 39 -10.57 5.45 -14.37
N GLN A 40 -10.16 4.37 -13.71
CA GLN A 40 -11.10 3.58 -12.89
C GLN A 40 -11.75 4.44 -11.79
N ILE A 41 -10.99 5.30 -11.13
CA ILE A 41 -11.52 6.26 -10.15
C ILE A 41 -12.50 7.22 -10.84
N ARG A 42 -12.12 7.83 -11.97
CA ARG A 42 -13.00 8.76 -12.71
C ARG A 42 -14.31 8.11 -13.15
N GLN A 43 -14.26 6.85 -13.59
CA GLN A 43 -15.44 6.09 -13.97
C GLN A 43 -16.34 5.80 -12.75
N ARG A 44 -15.76 5.40 -11.62
CA ARG A 44 -16.51 5.13 -10.38
C ARG A 44 -17.28 6.35 -9.88
N PHE A 45 -16.73 7.55 -10.03
CA PHE A 45 -17.34 8.79 -9.57
C PHE A 45 -18.11 9.54 -10.66
N LYS A 46 -18.35 8.91 -11.83
CA LYS A 46 -19.10 9.52 -12.92
C LYS A 46 -20.54 9.84 -12.47
N GLY A 47 -20.92 11.12 -12.55
CA GLY A 47 -22.26 11.60 -12.18
C GLY A 47 -22.36 12.20 -10.77
N ASN A 48 -21.31 12.11 -9.97
CA ASN A 48 -21.24 12.82 -8.70
C ASN A 48 -21.00 14.32 -8.91
N PRO A 49 -21.38 15.17 -7.93
CA PRO A 49 -21.05 16.59 -7.98
C PRO A 49 -19.55 16.77 -8.14
N ILE A 50 -19.18 17.62 -9.10
CA ILE A 50 -17.78 17.90 -9.40
C ILE A 50 -17.24 18.80 -8.29
N PHE A 51 -16.11 18.41 -7.72
CA PHE A 51 -15.32 19.26 -6.84
C PHE A 51 -14.24 19.95 -7.70
N VAL A 52 -14.31 21.28 -7.82
CA VAL A 52 -13.38 22.14 -8.57
C VAL A 52 -12.61 23.00 -7.57
#